data_AF-A0A5K0UXB2-F1
#
_entry.id   AF-A0A5K0UXB2-F1
#
_cell.length_a   1.000
_cell.length_b   1.000
_cell.length_c   1.000
_cell.angle_alpha   90.00
_cell.angle_beta   90.00
_cell.angle_gamma   90.00
#
_symmetry.space_group_name_H-M   'P 1'
#
loop_
_entity.id
_entity.type
_entity.pdbx_description
1 polymer ?
#
loop_
_entity_poly.entity_id
_entity_poly.type
_entity_poly.pdbx_seq_one_letter_code
_entity_poly.pdbx_strand_id
1 'polypeptide(L)'
;FDGVEIHGAHGYLLEQFMKDNVNDRTDQYGGSLEKRCRFVLEVVEAVCQEIGADKVGIRLSPFLDHADAGDSDPEALGLYMMEALNKYGLVYAHVVEPRMVLTGETMQTPHSLLPFRKAFKGTFIAVGGYEKEDGNKAIADGYADLVAFGRLFLANPDLPRRFELDAHLNKYDRTTFYTSDPVFG
;
A
#
# COMPACT_ATOMS: atom_id res chain seq x y z
N PHE A 1 -8.06 -17.12 -8.74
CA PHE A 1 -7.03 -16.25 -8.18
C PHE A 1 -5.99 -17.12 -7.52
N ASP A 2 -4.70 -16.79 -7.66
CA ASP A 2 -3.60 -17.52 -7.01
C ASP A 2 -3.47 -17.15 -5.51
N GLY A 3 -4.03 -16.01 -5.12
CA GLY A 3 -4.09 -15.54 -3.74
C GLY A 3 -5.03 -14.33 -3.63
N VAL A 4 -5.01 -13.67 -2.47
CA VAL A 4 -5.81 -12.47 -2.20
C VAL A 4 -4.95 -11.37 -1.57
N GLU A 5 -5.28 -10.12 -1.88
CA GLU A 5 -4.76 -8.94 -1.18
C GLU A 5 -5.87 -8.35 -0.31
N ILE A 6 -5.67 -8.30 1.00
CA ILE A 6 -6.58 -7.65 1.93
C ILE A 6 -6.41 -6.12 1.78
N HIS A 7 -7.50 -5.42 1.48
CA HIS A 7 -7.45 -3.98 1.26
C HIS A 7 -7.55 -3.18 2.58
N GLY A 8 -6.43 -3.02 3.29
CA GLY A 8 -6.28 -2.22 4.51
C GLY A 8 -5.85 -0.76 4.27
N ALA A 9 -6.25 -0.15 3.15
CA ALA A 9 -5.71 1.12 2.66
C ALA A 9 -6.80 2.05 2.08
N HIS A 10 -6.39 3.23 1.63
CA HIS A 10 -7.15 4.27 0.91
C HIS A 10 -8.49 4.68 1.55
N GLY A 11 -8.54 4.81 2.87
CA GLY A 11 -9.69 5.28 3.62
C GLY A 11 -10.90 4.36 3.59
N TYR A 12 -10.76 3.12 3.10
CA TYR A 12 -11.83 2.12 3.13
C TYR A 12 -11.96 1.49 4.53
N LEU A 13 -12.98 0.64 4.70
CA LEU A 13 -13.43 0.11 5.98
C LEU A 13 -12.31 -0.31 6.95
N LEU A 14 -11.36 -1.13 6.50
CA LEU A 14 -10.29 -1.63 7.37
C LEU A 14 -9.36 -0.50 7.83
N GLU A 15 -9.05 0.46 6.96
CA GLU A 15 -8.25 1.62 7.33
C GLU A 15 -9.04 2.58 8.22
N GLN A 16 -10.35 2.72 8.03
CA GLN A 16 -11.20 3.52 8.93
C GLN A 16 -11.14 3.02 10.38
N PHE A 17 -11.07 1.71 10.61
CA PHE A 17 -10.84 1.16 11.95
C PHE A 17 -9.44 1.50 12.47
N MET A 18 -8.42 1.45 11.60
CA MET A 18 -7.04 1.70 11.99
C MET A 18 -6.73 3.16 12.28
N LYS A 19 -7.51 4.14 11.79
CA LYS A 19 -7.20 5.58 11.80
C LYS A 19 -7.99 6.34 12.88
N ASP A 20 -7.32 7.11 13.74
CA ASP A 20 -7.97 7.74 14.91
C ASP A 20 -8.80 8.98 14.58
N ASN A 21 -8.60 9.62 13.42
CA ASN A 21 -9.48 10.70 12.99
C ASN A 21 -10.90 10.23 12.62
N VAL A 22 -11.07 8.94 12.35
CA VAL A 22 -12.37 8.35 11.92
C VAL A 22 -12.90 7.33 12.92
N ASN A 23 -12.04 6.57 13.60
CA ASN A 23 -12.46 5.61 14.61
C ASN A 23 -12.61 6.26 16.01
N ASP A 24 -13.81 6.74 16.28
CA ASP A 24 -14.21 7.33 17.57
C ASP A 24 -14.81 6.31 18.56
N ARG A 25 -14.67 5.00 18.28
CA ARG A 25 -15.25 3.94 19.11
C ARG A 25 -14.59 3.89 20.48
N THR A 26 -15.39 3.55 21.49
CA THR A 26 -14.97 3.40 22.88
C THR A 26 -14.93 1.94 23.35
N ASP A 27 -15.26 1.00 22.47
CA ASP A 27 -15.26 -0.43 22.75
C ASP A 27 -13.88 -1.09 22.54
N GLN A 28 -13.86 -2.41 22.36
CA GLN A 28 -12.63 -3.18 22.14
C GLN A 28 -11.97 -2.97 20.78
N TYR A 29 -12.60 -2.20 19.88
CA TYR A 29 -12.14 -1.92 18.53
C TYR A 29 -11.75 -0.44 18.29
N GLY A 30 -11.70 0.40 19.33
CA GLY A 30 -11.32 1.81 19.22
C GLY A 30 -10.54 2.36 20.41
N GLY A 31 -10.09 3.61 20.29
CA GLY A 31 -9.23 4.27 21.27
C GLY A 31 -7.75 3.93 21.07
N SER A 32 -7.22 2.95 21.81
CA SER A 32 -5.79 2.63 21.74
C SER A 32 -5.39 2.04 20.37
N LEU A 33 -4.11 2.18 20.02
CA LEU A 33 -3.58 1.69 18.75
C LEU A 33 -3.85 0.19 18.54
N GLU A 34 -3.68 -0.62 19.60
CA GLU A 34 -3.93 -2.06 19.55
C GLU A 34 -5.40 -2.39 19.31
N LYS A 35 -6.31 -1.61 19.91
CA LYS A 35 -7.75 -1.81 19.73
C LYS A 35 -8.20 -1.42 18.32
N ARG A 36 -7.70 -0.29 17.81
CA ARG A 36 -7.99 0.18 16.44
C ARG A 36 -7.50 -0.80 15.38
N CYS A 37 -6.34 -1.42 15.58
CA CYS A 37 -5.80 -2.42 14.66
C CYS A 37 -6.42 -3.82 14.80
N ARG A 38 -7.14 -4.10 15.91
CA ARG A 38 -7.69 -5.44 16.22
C ARG A 38 -8.51 -6.02 15.10
N PHE A 39 -9.48 -5.25 14.58
CA PHE A 39 -10.40 -5.74 13.56
C PHE A 39 -9.66 -6.16 12.29
N VAL A 40 -8.67 -5.39 11.86
CA VAL A 40 -7.86 -5.72 10.67
C VAL A 40 -7.06 -7.00 10.90
N LEU A 41 -6.47 -7.18 12.08
CA LEU A 41 -5.73 -8.38 12.44
C LEU A 41 -6.63 -9.62 12.55
N GLU A 42 -7.88 -9.48 13.01
CA GLU A 42 -8.90 -10.55 13.00
C GLU A 42 -9.28 -10.95 11.57
N VAL A 43 -9.42 -9.99 10.65
CA VAL A 43 -9.65 -10.26 9.22
C VAL A 43 -8.47 -10.99 8.59
N VAL A 44 -7.24 -10.54 8.87
CA VAL A 44 -6.01 -11.21 8.42
C VAL A 44 -5.97 -12.65 8.89
N GLU A 45 -6.24 -12.89 10.18
CA GLU A 45 -6.28 -14.23 10.77
C GLU A 45 -7.30 -15.12 10.06
N ALA A 46 -8.54 -14.65 9.92
CA ALA A 46 -9.61 -15.43 9.30
C ALA A 46 -9.30 -15.80 7.84
N VAL A 47 -8.76 -14.86 7.06
CA VAL A 47 -8.38 -15.13 5.66
C VAL A 47 -7.20 -16.11 5.58
N CYS A 48 -6.20 -15.97 6.44
CA CYS A 48 -5.07 -16.90 6.51
C CYS A 48 -5.52 -18.32 6.87
N GLN A 49 -6.46 -18.46 7.81
CA GLN A 49 -7.02 -19.76 8.20
C GLN A 49 -7.76 -20.44 7.04
N GLU A 50 -8.43 -19.67 6.18
CA GLU A 50 -9.21 -20.20 5.06
C GLU A 50 -8.33 -20.66 3.89
N ILE A 51 -7.36 -19.83 3.46
CA ILE A 51 -6.64 -20.08 2.20
C ILE A 51 -5.15 -20.37 2.34
N GLY A 52 -4.60 -20.26 3.55
CA GLY A 52 -3.16 -20.34 3.83
C GLY A 52 -2.48 -18.98 3.72
N ALA A 53 -1.64 -18.64 4.71
CA ALA A 53 -0.96 -17.34 4.78
C ALA A 53 0.03 -17.10 3.62
N ASP A 54 0.54 -18.15 3.00
CA ASP A 54 1.41 -18.13 1.82
C ASP A 54 0.71 -17.60 0.55
N LYS A 55 -0.61 -17.37 0.61
CA LYS A 55 -1.43 -16.81 -0.47
C LYS A 55 -2.10 -15.49 -0.10
N VAL A 56 -1.75 -14.91 1.06
CA VAL A 56 -2.36 -13.70 1.59
C VAL A 56 -1.35 -12.57 1.63
N GLY A 57 -1.67 -11.48 0.94
CA GLY A 57 -1.03 -10.18 1.12
C GLY A 57 -1.97 -9.18 1.79
N ILE A 58 -1.41 -8.06 2.25
CA ILE A 58 -2.20 -6.93 2.75
C ILE A 58 -1.66 -5.62 2.18
N ARG A 59 -2.58 -4.75 1.78
CA ARG A 59 -2.26 -3.39 1.34
C ARG A 59 -2.50 -2.38 2.45
N LEU A 60 -1.56 -1.48 2.69
CA LEU A 60 -1.63 -0.44 3.73
C LEU A 60 -1.23 0.94 3.19
N SER A 61 -1.81 2.01 3.74
CA SER A 61 -1.44 3.39 3.41
C SER A 61 -1.32 4.29 4.65
N PRO A 62 -0.40 3.98 5.59
CA PRO A 62 -0.35 4.65 6.89
C PRO A 62 -0.27 6.18 6.80
N PHE A 63 0.42 6.71 5.78
CA PHE A 63 0.61 8.14 5.57
C PHE A 63 -0.48 8.84 4.74
N LEU A 64 -1.43 8.12 4.14
CA LEU A 64 -2.51 8.75 3.39
C LEU A 64 -3.66 9.16 4.32
N ASP A 65 -4.25 10.30 4.02
CA ASP A 65 -5.43 10.90 4.64
C ASP A 65 -6.65 10.88 3.69
N HIS A 66 -6.66 9.92 2.76
CA HIS A 66 -7.73 9.81 1.76
C HIS A 66 -9.11 9.62 2.41
N ALA A 67 -10.13 10.29 1.86
CA ALA A 67 -11.49 10.27 2.39
C ALA A 67 -11.57 10.61 3.90
N ASP A 68 -10.77 11.60 4.32
CA ASP A 68 -10.65 12.10 5.69
C ASP A 68 -10.11 11.07 6.72
N ALA A 69 -9.59 9.93 6.25
CA ALA A 69 -9.02 8.86 7.09
C ALA A 69 -7.55 9.10 7.47
N GLY A 70 -7.28 10.21 8.16
CA GLY A 70 -5.94 10.53 8.71
C GLY A 70 -5.64 9.83 10.04
N ASP A 71 -4.36 9.74 10.42
CA ASP A 71 -3.93 9.28 11.74
C ASP A 71 -3.10 10.37 12.42
N SER A 72 -3.21 10.50 13.74
CA SER A 72 -2.38 11.43 14.52
C SER A 72 -0.91 10.99 14.64
N ASP A 73 -0.63 9.68 14.53
CA ASP A 73 0.73 9.11 14.52
C ASP A 73 0.83 7.97 13.48
N PRO A 74 0.91 8.31 12.17
CA PRO A 74 0.94 7.33 11.10
C PRO A 74 2.21 6.46 11.10
N GLU A 75 3.29 6.93 11.74
CA GLU A 75 4.53 6.15 11.91
C GLU A 75 4.34 5.04 12.94
N ALA A 76 3.79 5.37 14.11
CA ALA A 76 3.47 4.36 15.13
C ALA A 76 2.45 3.35 14.61
N LEU A 77 1.41 3.80 13.88
CA LEU A 77 0.44 2.91 13.26
C LEU A 77 1.09 1.95 12.26
N GLY A 78 1.89 2.46 11.34
CA GLY A 78 2.58 1.65 10.34
C GLY A 78 3.52 0.63 10.98
N LEU A 79 4.35 1.05 11.94
CA LEU A 79 5.27 0.16 12.67
C LEU A 79 4.53 -0.94 13.42
N TYR A 80 3.48 -0.58 14.17
CA TYR A 80 2.66 -1.55 14.89
C TYR A 80 2.09 -2.61 13.96
N MET A 81 1.54 -2.20 12.81
CA MET A 81 0.99 -3.14 11.84
C MET A 81 2.07 -4.04 11.25
N MET A 82 3.24 -3.51 10.86
CA MET A 82 4.33 -4.34 10.33
C MET A 82 4.81 -5.39 11.35
N GLU A 83 4.96 -5.00 12.62
CA GLU A 83 5.35 -5.92 13.68
C GLU A 83 4.28 -6.97 13.95
N ALA A 84 3.01 -6.56 14.06
CA ALA A 84 1.89 -7.45 14.32
C ALA A 84 1.66 -8.44 13.17
N LEU A 85 1.86 -8.04 11.91
CA LEU A 85 1.65 -8.88 10.74
C LEU A 85 2.67 -10.02 10.63
N ASN A 86 3.86 -9.86 11.20
CA ASN A 86 4.91 -10.90 11.17
C ASN A 86 4.47 -12.23 11.81
N LYS A 87 3.50 -12.21 12.74
CA LYS A 87 3.01 -13.43 13.40
C LYS A 87 2.16 -14.32 12.49
N TYR A 88 1.63 -13.78 11.39
CA TYR A 88 0.76 -14.51 10.46
C TYR A 88 1.52 -15.14 9.30
N GLY A 89 2.77 -14.73 9.04
CA GLY A 89 3.56 -15.28 7.93
C GLY A 89 2.99 -14.95 6.55
N LEU A 90 2.42 -13.74 6.38
CA LEU A 90 1.90 -13.27 5.10
C LEU A 90 2.96 -13.29 4.01
N VAL A 91 2.55 -13.56 2.76
CA VAL A 91 3.47 -13.56 1.63
C VAL A 91 4.04 -12.17 1.36
N TYR A 92 3.23 -11.11 1.50
CA TYR A 92 3.73 -9.73 1.35
C TYR A 92 2.93 -8.68 2.12
N ALA A 93 3.58 -7.55 2.37
CA ALA A 93 2.96 -6.28 2.71
C ALA A 93 3.14 -5.31 1.53
N HIS A 94 2.06 -4.72 1.04
CA HIS A 94 2.04 -3.78 -0.07
C HIS A 94 1.72 -2.38 0.45
N VAL A 95 2.71 -1.49 0.49
CA VAL A 95 2.62 -0.24 1.23
C VAL A 95 2.72 0.95 0.30
N VAL A 96 1.75 1.85 0.42
CA VAL A 96 1.68 3.07 -0.37
C VAL A 96 2.67 4.09 0.19
N GLU A 97 3.55 4.62 -0.67
CA GLU A 97 4.47 5.70 -0.32
C GLU A 97 3.69 6.88 0.27
N PRO A 98 4.28 7.59 1.25
CA PRO A 98 3.82 8.93 1.59
C PRO A 98 3.85 9.79 0.33
N ARG A 99 2.68 9.99 -0.29
CA ARG A 99 2.54 10.80 -1.49
C ARG A 99 2.08 12.18 -1.10
N MET A 100 2.83 13.18 -1.54
CA MET A 100 2.37 14.56 -1.58
C MET A 100 1.24 14.67 -2.60
N VAL A 101 0.12 15.29 -2.23
CA VAL A 101 -0.87 15.77 -3.20
C VAL A 101 -0.22 16.90 -3.99
N LEU A 102 -0.11 16.73 -5.31
CA LEU A 102 0.64 17.62 -6.21
C LEU A 102 -0.08 18.97 -6.43
N THR A 103 0.61 20.06 -6.11
CA THR A 103 0.71 21.22 -7.01
C THR A 103 2.19 21.60 -7.14
N GLY A 104 2.83 21.21 -8.25
CA GLY A 104 4.12 21.76 -8.69
C GLY A 104 5.39 21.23 -8.01
N GLU A 105 6.17 20.47 -8.78
CA GLU A 105 7.64 20.36 -8.77
C GLU A 105 8.35 20.12 -7.42
N THR A 106 8.56 18.83 -7.12
CA THR A 106 9.47 18.27 -6.09
C THR A 106 9.27 18.77 -4.66
N MET A 107 8.65 17.94 -3.83
CA MET A 107 8.55 18.17 -2.38
C MET A 107 9.18 17.01 -1.61
N GLN A 108 9.96 17.35 -0.58
CA GLN A 108 10.51 16.40 0.38
C GLN A 108 9.50 16.15 1.49
N THR A 109 9.25 14.88 1.79
CA THR A 109 8.50 14.45 2.99
C THR A 109 9.50 13.94 4.02
N PRO A 110 9.30 14.23 5.33
CA PRO A 110 10.11 13.61 6.37
C PRO A 110 9.80 12.11 6.53
N HIS A 111 8.65 11.66 6.01
CA HIS A 111 8.19 10.29 6.15
C HIS A 111 8.86 9.36 5.15
N SER A 112 9.06 8.11 5.57
CA SER A 112 9.68 7.08 4.78
C SER A 112 9.05 5.73 5.08
N LEU A 113 8.97 4.84 4.08
CA LEU A 113 8.60 3.45 4.31
C LEU A 113 9.76 2.61 4.87
N LEU A 114 11.00 3.13 4.90
CA LEU A 114 12.17 2.35 5.32
C LEU A 114 12.03 1.75 6.75
N PRO A 115 11.50 2.47 7.77
CA PRO A 115 11.22 1.86 9.06
C PRO A 115 10.24 0.69 8.97
N PHE A 116 9.22 0.80 8.12
CA PHE A 116 8.21 -0.26 7.92
C PHE A 116 8.82 -1.47 7.21
N ARG A 117 9.65 -1.24 6.18
CA ARG A 117 10.42 -2.29 5.52
C ARG A 117 11.30 -3.04 6.51
N LYS A 118 11.98 -2.33 7.43
CA LYS A 118 12.85 -2.95 8.45
C LYS A 118 12.06 -3.76 9.49
N ALA A 119 10.84 -3.33 9.83
CA ALA A 119 9.99 -4.00 10.80
C ALA A 119 9.32 -5.27 10.22
N PHE A 120 8.97 -5.28 8.94
CA PHE A 120 8.33 -6.42 8.27
C PHE A 120 9.35 -7.43 7.75
N LYS A 121 9.12 -8.72 8.05
CA LYS A 121 10.05 -9.82 7.74
C LYS A 121 9.76 -10.54 6.42
N GLY A 122 8.56 -10.35 5.86
CA GLY A 122 8.18 -10.92 4.56
C GLY A 122 8.56 -10.03 3.39
N THR A 123 8.03 -10.34 2.20
CA THR A 123 8.22 -9.53 0.99
C THR A 123 7.53 -8.17 1.14
N PHE A 124 8.26 -7.09 0.91
CA PHE A 124 7.75 -5.72 1.00
C PHE A 124 7.61 -5.11 -0.39
N ILE A 125 6.39 -4.73 -0.76
CA ILE A 125 6.07 -4.10 -2.04
C ILE A 125 5.83 -2.61 -1.80
N ALA A 126 6.64 -1.74 -2.41
CA ALA A 126 6.40 -0.30 -2.40
C ALA A 126 5.57 0.14 -3.61
N VAL A 127 4.67 1.11 -3.44
CA VAL A 127 3.89 1.70 -4.54
C VAL A 127 3.67 3.18 -4.29
N GLY A 128 3.79 4.01 -5.32
CA GLY A 128 3.47 5.43 -5.12
C GLY A 128 4.10 6.41 -6.10
N GLY A 129 3.98 6.16 -7.40
CA GLY A 129 4.50 7.09 -8.39
C GLY A 129 5.94 6.82 -8.83
N TYR A 130 6.47 5.65 -8.49
CA TYR A 130 7.71 5.13 -9.06
C TYR A 130 7.72 5.18 -10.60
N GLU A 131 8.89 5.49 -11.13
CA GLU A 131 9.36 5.29 -12.49
C GLU A 131 10.35 4.11 -12.52
N LYS A 132 11.04 3.89 -13.65
CA LYS A 132 11.97 2.76 -13.78
C LYS A 132 13.19 2.97 -12.87
N GLU A 133 13.75 4.16 -12.89
CA GLU A 133 15.04 4.49 -12.27
C GLU A 133 14.95 4.48 -10.74
N ASP A 134 13.96 5.16 -10.17
CA ASP A 134 13.76 5.20 -8.71
C ASP A 134 13.22 3.86 -8.18
N GLY A 135 12.45 3.11 -8.97
CA GLY A 135 12.03 1.75 -8.63
C GLY A 135 13.22 0.79 -8.54
N ASN A 136 14.13 0.83 -9.53
CA ASN A 136 15.36 0.05 -9.49
C ASN A 136 16.25 0.45 -8.30
N LYS A 137 16.33 1.74 -7.99
CA LYS A 137 17.08 2.23 -6.84
C LYS A 137 16.49 1.74 -5.51
N ALA A 138 15.16 1.77 -5.35
CA ALA A 138 14.49 1.28 -4.15
C ALA A 138 14.79 -0.20 -3.88
N ILE A 139 14.85 -1.03 -4.92
CA ILE A 139 15.22 -2.44 -4.80
C ILE A 139 16.72 -2.57 -4.46
N ALA A 140 17.59 -1.88 -5.19
CA ALA A 140 19.04 -1.95 -4.99
C ALA A 140 19.48 -1.50 -3.58
N ASP A 141 18.79 -0.51 -3.01
CA ASP A 141 19.06 0.02 -1.67
C ASP A 141 18.39 -0.81 -0.53
N GLY A 142 17.64 -1.87 -0.87
CA GLY A 142 16.91 -2.68 0.10
C GLY A 142 15.71 -1.96 0.73
N TYR A 143 15.22 -0.90 0.10
CA TYR A 143 14.04 -0.14 0.54
C TYR A 143 12.74 -0.91 0.28
N ALA A 144 12.71 -1.72 -0.77
CA ALA A 144 11.62 -2.64 -1.09
C ALA A 144 12.16 -3.90 -1.76
N ASP A 145 11.43 -5.00 -1.69
CA ASP A 145 11.75 -6.23 -2.44
C ASP A 145 11.10 -6.21 -3.83
N LEU A 146 9.94 -5.53 -3.95
CA LEU A 146 9.20 -5.34 -5.19
C LEU A 146 8.66 -3.90 -5.27
N VAL A 147 8.42 -3.43 -6.50
CA VAL A 147 7.79 -2.12 -6.76
C VAL A 147 6.57 -2.32 -7.65
N ALA A 148 5.43 -1.78 -7.22
CA ALA A 148 4.17 -1.85 -7.95
C ALA A 148 3.93 -0.59 -8.80
N PHE A 149 3.39 -0.79 -10.01
CA PHE A 149 3.05 0.27 -10.95
C PHE A 149 1.55 0.22 -11.29
N GLY A 150 0.84 1.33 -11.10
CA GLY A 150 -0.59 1.42 -11.46
C GLY A 150 -0.81 2.13 -12.79
N ARG A 151 -0.68 3.46 -12.77
CA ARG A 151 -0.95 4.33 -13.93
C ARG A 151 -0.15 3.96 -15.19
N LEU A 152 1.12 3.56 -15.03
CA LEU A 152 1.94 3.16 -16.18
C LEU A 152 1.41 1.89 -16.84
N PHE A 153 0.96 0.91 -16.05
CA PHE A 153 0.38 -0.33 -16.58
C PHE A 153 -0.93 -0.10 -17.34
N LEU A 154 -1.73 0.92 -16.94
CA LEU A 154 -2.97 1.26 -17.68
C LEU A 154 -2.70 1.67 -19.13
N ALA A 155 -1.59 2.37 -19.40
CA ALA A 155 -1.23 2.82 -20.75
C ALA A 155 -0.25 1.89 -21.47
N ASN A 156 0.44 1.02 -20.73
CA ASN A 156 1.53 0.18 -21.21
C ASN A 156 1.27 -1.26 -20.75
N PRO A 157 0.48 -2.06 -21.49
CA PRO A 157 0.17 -3.43 -21.09
C PRO A 157 1.41 -4.34 -21.03
N ASP A 158 2.45 -3.98 -21.80
CA ASP A 158 3.75 -4.62 -21.87
C ASP A 158 4.85 -3.86 -21.09
N LEU A 159 4.46 -3.10 -20.05
CA LEU A 159 5.37 -2.25 -19.26
C LEU A 159 6.70 -2.92 -18.86
N PRO A 160 6.73 -4.18 -18.35
CA PRO A 160 7.99 -4.82 -17.99
C PRO A 160 8.95 -4.96 -19.17
N ARG A 161 8.44 -5.30 -20.37
CA ARG A 161 9.24 -5.42 -21.58
C ARG A 161 9.73 -4.05 -22.06
N ARG A 162 8.91 -3.01 -21.91
CA ARG A 162 9.35 -1.63 -22.22
C ARG A 162 10.46 -1.16 -21.29
N PHE A 163 10.35 -1.45 -19.99
CA PHE A 163 11.43 -1.19 -19.06
C PHE A 163 12.69 -1.97 -19.42
N GLU A 164 12.60 -3.26 -19.72
CA GLU A 164 13.77 -4.06 -20.12
C GLU A 164 14.51 -3.48 -21.34
N LEU A 165 13.77 -2.94 -22.31
CA LEU A 165 14.30 -2.43 -23.58
C LEU A 165 14.55 -0.92 -23.62
N ASP A 166 14.28 -0.20 -22.52
CA ASP A 166 14.25 1.27 -22.52
C ASP A 166 13.35 1.87 -23.63
N ALA A 167 12.22 1.21 -23.89
CA ALA A 167 11.28 1.62 -24.91
C ALA A 167 10.40 2.80 -24.45
N HIS A 168 9.94 3.61 -25.41
CA HIS A 168 9.03 4.72 -25.15
C HIS A 168 7.76 4.26 -24.45
N LEU A 169 7.35 4.97 -23.39
CA LEU A 169 6.12 4.70 -22.65
C LEU A 169 4.96 5.55 -23.17
N ASN A 170 3.81 4.91 -23.39
CA ASN A 170 2.56 5.61 -23.66
C ASN A 170 2.18 6.46 -22.44
N LYS A 171 1.62 7.64 -22.72
CA LYS A 171 1.03 8.52 -21.69
C LYS A 171 -0.34 7.98 -21.31
N TYR A 172 -0.62 7.91 -20.02
CA TYR A 172 -1.96 7.59 -19.53
C TYR A 172 -2.89 8.80 -19.64
N ASP A 173 -4.16 8.54 -19.93
CA ASP A 173 -5.22 9.54 -19.91
C ASP A 173 -6.10 9.33 -18.68
N ARG A 174 -6.12 10.30 -17.77
CA ARG A 174 -6.91 10.20 -16.53
C ARG A 174 -8.41 10.32 -16.75
N THR A 175 -8.84 10.94 -17.86
CA THR A 175 -10.25 11.15 -18.16
C THR A 175 -10.98 9.85 -18.49
N THR A 176 -10.23 8.80 -18.84
CA THR A 176 -10.75 7.50 -19.27
C THR A 176 -10.62 6.40 -18.21
N PHE A 177 -10.07 6.67 -17.02
CA PHE A 177 -9.81 5.64 -15.99
C PHE A 177 -11.08 4.94 -15.48
N TYR A 178 -12.21 5.65 -15.49
CA TYR A 178 -13.46 5.17 -14.90
C TYR A 178 -14.65 5.36 -15.84
N THR A 179 -14.41 5.47 -17.15
CA THR A 179 -15.48 5.49 -18.15
C THR A 179 -16.02 4.08 -18.39
N SER A 180 -17.31 3.98 -18.68
CA SER A 180 -17.98 2.70 -18.98
C SER A 180 -17.71 2.19 -20.39
N ASP A 181 -17.30 3.07 -21.31
CA ASP A 181 -17.11 2.73 -22.72
C ASP A 181 -15.71 2.16 -22.98
N PRO A 182 -15.55 1.24 -23.97
CA PRO A 182 -14.25 0.75 -24.37
C PRO A 182 -13.36 1.90 -24.84
N VAL A 183 -12.22 2.08 -24.18
CA VAL A 183 -11.18 3.03 -24.61
C VAL A 183 -10.36 2.33 -25.70
N PHE A 184 -10.57 2.69 -26.96
CA PHE A 184 -9.72 2.21 -28.05
C PHE A 184 -8.39 2.97 -28.01
N GLY A 185 -7.30 2.24 -27.72
CA GLY A 185 -5.93 2.75 -27.69
C GLY A 185 -5.25 2.78 -29.06
#